data_AF-A0A4P2Q047-F1
#
_entry.id   AF-A0A4P2Q047-F1
#
_cell.length_a   1.000
_cell.length_b   1.000
_cell.length_c   1.000
_cell.angle_alpha   90.00
_cell.angle_beta   90.00
_cell.angle_gamma   90.00
#
_symmetry.space_group_name_H-M   'P 1'
#
loop_
_entity.id
_entity.type
_entity.pdbx_description
1 polymer ?
#
loop_
_entity_poly.entity_id
_entity_poly.type
_entity_poly.pdbx_seq_one_letter_code
_entity_poly.pdbx_strand_id
1 'polypeptide(L)'
;MRDLLHGGEVRVRERAGSRCVHAWDLVAARVVQKGASGEPEIDGGIFPIQPRLRDPLVKHLARLADELDEDELREALVPVFLDAWIGPGLPALVNYDGDTLILTQVHFDVLDEGKLVAALDRARDITRDGEERVWSWVGSGAQRKETVSRAFLRIEGGRLKVQTNSRERGEAAKARAV
;
A
#
# COMPACT_ATOMS: atom_id res chain seq x y z
N MET A 1 15.37 23.55 13.21
CA MET A 1 15.59 22.58 12.12
C MET A 1 16.71 23.10 11.24
N ARG A 2 17.62 22.25 10.79
CA ARG A 2 18.70 22.64 9.88
C ARG A 2 18.29 22.28 8.46
N ASP A 3 18.37 23.23 7.53
CA ASP A 3 18.19 22.95 6.11
C ASP A 3 19.48 22.27 5.60
N LEU A 4 19.33 21.08 5.02
CA LEU A 4 20.45 20.29 4.50
C LEU A 4 20.75 20.54 3.03
N LEU A 5 19.85 21.21 2.30
CA LEU A 5 20.03 21.54 0.88
C LEU A 5 20.70 22.90 0.71
N HIS A 6 20.13 23.93 1.33
CA HIS A 6 20.61 25.31 1.19
C HIS A 6 21.47 25.77 2.37
N GLY A 7 21.53 24.97 3.44
CA GLY A 7 22.15 25.36 4.69
C GLY A 7 21.28 26.33 5.51
N GLY A 8 21.74 26.64 6.71
CA GLY A 8 21.01 27.51 7.64
C GLY A 8 20.09 26.75 8.59
N GLU A 9 19.46 27.51 9.49
CA GLU A 9 18.62 26.97 10.55
C GLU A 9 17.33 27.78 10.68
N VAL A 10 16.20 27.08 10.72
CA VAL A 10 14.88 27.66 10.95
C VAL A 10 14.28 27.12 12.23
N ARG A 11 13.81 28.01 13.12
CA ARG A 11 12.99 27.61 14.27
C ARG A 11 11.54 27.56 13.79
N VAL A 12 10.94 26.38 13.89
CA VAL A 12 9.59 26.11 13.42
C VAL A 12 8.71 25.84 14.62
N ARG A 13 7.53 26.45 14.66
CA ARG A 13 6.50 26.16 15.66
C ARG A 13 5.75 24.92 15.22
N GLU A 14 5.92 23.84 15.98
CA GLU A 14 5.28 22.56 15.67
C GLU A 14 4.90 21.86 16.99
N ARG A 15 3.67 21.35 17.08
CA ARG A 15 3.10 20.80 18.33
C ARG A 15 3.04 19.27 18.36
N ALA A 16 2.83 18.60 17.24
CA ALA A 16 2.63 17.15 17.20
C ALA A 16 3.94 16.40 16.92
N GLY A 17 4.63 16.78 15.85
CA GLY A 17 5.97 16.33 15.49
C GLY A 17 7.05 16.58 16.55
N SER A 18 6.98 17.63 17.36
CA SER A 18 7.93 17.89 18.46
C SER A 18 7.93 16.81 19.55
N ARG A 19 6.92 15.94 19.57
CA ARG A 19 6.86 14.76 20.46
C ARG A 19 7.40 13.48 19.83
N CYS A 20 7.63 13.46 18.52
CA CYS A 20 8.01 12.26 17.77
C CYS A 20 9.35 12.40 17.03
N VAL A 21 9.77 13.63 16.73
CA VAL A 21 11.03 13.95 16.05
C VAL A 21 12.10 14.26 17.11
N HIS A 22 13.21 13.55 17.03
CA HIS A 22 14.35 13.70 17.92
C HIS A 22 15.49 14.46 17.25
N ALA A 23 16.45 14.91 18.05
CA ALA A 23 17.68 15.48 17.49
C ALA A 23 18.33 14.47 16.54
N TRP A 24 18.79 14.96 15.38
CA TRP A 24 19.42 14.19 14.30
C TRP A 24 18.49 13.35 13.42
N ASP A 25 17.17 13.37 13.67
CA ASP A 25 16.22 12.80 12.71
C ASP A 25 16.29 13.56 11.39
N LEU A 26 16.33 12.81 10.30
CA LEU A 26 16.20 13.34 8.95
C LEU A 26 14.72 13.39 8.60
N VAL A 27 14.21 14.56 8.25
CA VAL A 27 12.81 14.71 7.87
C VAL A 27 12.69 15.54 6.59
N ALA A 28 11.76 15.15 5.73
CA ALA A 28 11.27 16.01 4.66
C ALA A 28 9.97 16.67 5.13
N ALA A 29 9.90 17.98 5.04
CA ALA A 29 8.75 18.77 5.48
C ALA A 29 8.69 20.07 4.69
N ARG A 30 7.47 20.58 4.45
CA ARG A 30 7.28 21.91 3.89
C ARG A 30 7.20 22.93 5.02
N VAL A 31 8.17 23.85 5.06
CA VAL A 31 8.15 24.97 6.02
C VAL A 31 7.52 26.18 5.34
N VAL A 32 6.44 26.69 5.91
CA VAL A 32 5.85 27.99 5.54
C VAL A 32 6.41 29.05 6.49
N GLN A 33 7.00 30.12 5.96
CA GLN A 33 7.68 31.13 6.78
C GLN A 33 6.72 31.95 7.66
N LYS A 34 5.46 32.05 7.25
CA LYS A 34 4.39 32.73 8.00
C LYS A 34 3.17 31.81 8.07
N GLY A 35 3.17 30.95 9.08
CA GLY A 35 2.05 30.05 9.39
C GLY A 35 0.87 30.78 10.02
N ALA A 36 -0.12 30.01 10.48
CA ALA A 36 -1.35 30.56 11.06
C ALA A 36 -1.07 31.29 12.39
N SER A 37 -0.03 30.90 13.13
CA SER A 37 0.43 31.63 14.32
C SER A 37 1.21 32.91 14.03
N GLY A 38 1.59 33.14 12.76
CA GLY A 38 2.51 34.22 12.37
C GLY A 38 4.00 33.87 12.52
N GLU A 39 4.34 32.69 13.05
CA GLU A 39 5.70 32.13 13.09
C GLU A 39 5.90 31.13 11.94
N PRO A 40 7.15 30.74 11.60
CA PRO A 40 7.38 29.63 10.69
C PRO A 40 6.73 28.34 11.21
N GLU A 41 5.97 27.65 10.37
CA GLU A 41 5.24 26.42 10.70
C GLU A 41 5.49 25.34 9.65
N ILE A 42 5.26 24.07 10.02
CA ILE A 42 5.20 22.98 9.04
C ILE A 42 3.78 22.94 8.49
N ASP A 43 3.66 22.98 7.16
CA ASP A 43 2.39 22.80 6.46
C ASP A 43 2.30 21.37 5.92
N GLY A 44 1.16 20.72 6.15
CA GLY A 44 0.94 19.32 5.80
C GLY A 44 1.62 18.33 6.76
N GLY A 45 2.43 17.43 6.20
CA GLY A 45 3.04 16.31 6.92
C GLY A 45 4.54 16.44 7.15
N ILE A 46 5.04 15.67 8.11
CA ILE A 46 6.47 15.41 8.32
C ILE A 46 6.73 13.99 7.81
N PHE A 47 7.70 13.83 6.92
CA PHE A 47 8.09 12.53 6.39
C PHE A 47 9.46 12.12 6.98
N PRO A 48 9.49 11.19 7.94
CA PRO A 48 10.74 10.68 8.48
C PRO A 48 11.54 9.95 7.39
N ILE A 49 12.78 10.33 7.19
CA ILE A 49 13.66 9.70 6.19
C ILE A 49 14.68 8.84 6.91
N GLN A 50 14.93 7.64 6.38
CA GLN A 50 15.93 6.75 6.94
C GLN A 50 17.32 7.41 6.88
N PRO A 51 18.10 7.47 7.98
CA PRO A 51 19.39 8.18 8.01
C PRO A 51 20.39 7.76 6.92
N ARG A 52 20.35 6.48 6.51
CA ARG A 52 21.20 5.94 5.42
C ARG A 52 20.98 6.61 4.06
N LEU A 53 19.83 7.28 3.87
CA LEU A 53 19.50 7.96 2.64
C LEU A 53 20.01 9.40 2.59
N ARG A 54 20.54 9.94 3.69
CA ARG A 54 20.95 11.36 3.79
C ARG A 54 21.81 11.80 2.60
N ASP A 55 23.00 11.21 2.44
CA ASP A 55 23.96 11.68 1.44
C ASP A 55 23.50 11.41 0.01
N PRO A 56 22.96 10.22 -0.34
CA PRO A 56 22.38 9.99 -1.67
C PRO A 56 21.25 10.96 -2.00
N LEU A 57 20.36 11.23 -1.04
CA LEU A 57 19.20 12.10 -1.23
C LEU A 57 19.61 13.56 -1.40
N VAL A 58 20.48 14.09 -0.53
CA VAL A 58 20.99 15.47 -0.63
C VAL A 58 21.70 15.67 -1.97
N LYS A 59 22.55 14.71 -2.40
CA LYS A 59 23.23 14.79 -3.70
C LYS A 59 22.24 14.79 -4.88
N HIS A 60 21.20 13.97 -4.81
CA HIS A 60 20.18 13.91 -5.85
C HIS A 60 19.37 15.20 -5.93
N LEU A 61 18.96 15.74 -4.78
CA LEU A 61 18.19 16.97 -4.66
C LEU A 61 18.99 18.19 -5.15
N ALA A 62 20.28 18.29 -4.80
CA ALA A 62 21.15 19.36 -5.30
C ALA A 62 21.23 19.34 -6.83
N ARG A 63 21.40 18.15 -7.43
CA ARG A 63 21.41 17.98 -8.89
C ARG A 63 20.08 18.41 -9.54
N LEU A 64 18.94 18.05 -8.94
CA LEU A 64 17.63 18.48 -9.45
C LEU A 64 17.47 20.00 -9.39
N ALA A 65 17.94 20.63 -8.31
CA ALA A 65 17.90 22.08 -8.16
C ALA A 65 18.79 22.83 -9.16
N ASP A 66 19.88 22.20 -9.62
CA ASP A 66 20.75 22.76 -10.67
C ASP A 66 20.15 22.60 -12.08
N GLU A 67 19.30 21.60 -12.30
CA GLU A 67 18.76 21.22 -13.62
C GLU A 67 17.39 21.81 -13.94
N LEU A 68 16.57 22.05 -12.92
CA LEU A 68 15.14 22.39 -13.05
C LEU A 68 14.87 23.82 -12.61
N ASP A 69 13.87 24.45 -13.20
CA ASP A 69 13.33 25.70 -12.64
C ASP A 69 12.53 25.44 -11.33
N GLU A 70 12.11 26.52 -10.66
CA GLU A 70 11.45 26.41 -9.35
C GLU A 70 10.13 25.61 -9.40
N ASP A 71 9.35 25.76 -10.47
CA ASP A 71 8.06 25.09 -10.61
C ASP A 71 8.26 23.61 -10.96
N GLU A 72 9.18 23.29 -11.86
CA GLU A 72 9.57 21.94 -12.22
C GLU A 72 10.18 21.19 -11.03
N LEU A 73 11.07 21.86 -10.27
CA LEU A 73 11.67 21.31 -9.07
C LEU A 73 10.58 20.97 -8.05
N ARG A 74 9.63 21.88 -7.80
CA ARG A 74 8.54 21.66 -6.85
C ARG A 74 7.74 20.40 -7.17
N GLU A 75 7.44 20.15 -8.45
CA GLU A 75 6.76 18.92 -8.87
C GLU A 75 7.66 17.68 -8.74
N ALA A 76 8.94 17.79 -9.11
CA ALA A 76 9.90 16.68 -9.02
C ALA A 76 10.19 16.23 -7.58
N LEU A 77 10.11 17.13 -6.60
CA LEU A 77 10.38 16.83 -5.19
C LEU A 77 9.36 15.87 -4.55
N VAL A 78 8.11 15.88 -5.02
CA VAL A 78 7.01 15.07 -4.44
C VAL A 78 7.32 13.57 -4.49
N PRO A 79 7.54 12.95 -5.67
CA PRO A 79 7.88 11.52 -5.74
C PRO A 79 9.20 11.20 -5.03
N VAL A 80 10.19 12.08 -5.08
CA VAL A 80 11.50 11.87 -4.44
C VAL A 80 11.36 11.70 -2.92
N PHE A 81 10.63 12.59 -2.25
CA PHE A 81 10.43 12.49 -0.80
C PHE A 81 9.50 11.34 -0.42
N LEU A 82 8.50 11.03 -1.24
CA LEU A 82 7.62 9.87 -1.02
C LEU A 82 8.41 8.56 -1.07
N ASP A 83 9.25 8.38 -2.09
CA ASP A 83 10.10 7.19 -2.25
C ASP A 83 11.12 7.07 -1.11
N ALA A 84 11.72 8.20 -0.69
CA ALA A 84 12.65 8.21 0.43
C ALA A 84 11.98 7.89 1.78
N TRP A 85 10.73 8.29 1.97
CA TRP A 85 9.93 7.97 3.17
C TRP A 85 9.54 6.49 3.22
N ILE A 86 9.04 5.95 2.11
CA ILE A 86 8.75 4.52 1.96
C ILE A 86 10.04 3.70 2.18
N GLY A 87 11.14 4.21 1.63
CA GLY A 87 12.48 3.69 1.79
C GLY A 87 12.79 2.48 0.90
N PRO A 88 14.09 2.22 0.63
CA PRO A 88 14.48 1.02 -0.10
C PRO A 88 14.21 -0.25 0.71
N GLY A 89 13.85 -1.34 0.03
CA GLY A 89 13.67 -2.64 0.67
C GLY A 89 12.28 -2.87 1.23
N LEU A 90 11.25 -2.36 0.54
CA LEU A 90 9.91 -2.90 0.72
C LEU A 90 9.97 -4.42 0.61
N PRO A 91 9.41 -5.17 1.57
CA PRO A 91 9.40 -6.62 1.48
C PRO A 91 8.66 -7.03 0.21
N ALA A 92 9.11 -8.13 -0.41
CA ALA A 92 8.32 -8.76 -1.46
C ALA A 92 6.97 -9.18 -0.85
N LEU A 93 5.89 -8.53 -1.26
CA LEU A 93 4.55 -8.86 -0.82
C LEU A 93 4.09 -10.10 -1.57
N VAL A 94 4.13 -11.24 -0.88
CA VAL A 94 3.65 -12.52 -1.39
C VAL A 94 2.52 -13.05 -0.52
N ASN A 95 1.60 -13.81 -1.12
CA ASN A 95 0.58 -14.54 -0.36
C ASN A 95 1.18 -15.77 0.34
N TYR A 96 0.36 -16.53 1.07
CA TYR A 96 0.80 -17.75 1.76
C TYR A 96 1.23 -18.91 0.83
N ASP A 97 1.01 -18.80 -0.47
CA ASP A 97 1.50 -19.76 -1.48
C ASP A 97 2.85 -19.32 -2.10
N GLY A 98 3.28 -18.07 -1.87
CA GLY A 98 4.48 -17.49 -2.50
C GLY A 98 4.20 -16.68 -3.76
N ASP A 99 2.95 -16.62 -4.21
CA ASP A 99 2.56 -15.79 -5.35
C ASP A 99 2.67 -14.31 -4.98
N THR A 100 2.96 -13.45 -5.95
CA THR A 100 2.90 -11.99 -5.75
C THR A 100 1.49 -11.58 -5.31
N LEU A 101 1.41 -10.77 -4.25
CA LEU A 101 0.14 -10.32 -3.72
C LEU A 101 -0.49 -9.29 -4.67
N ILE A 102 -1.44 -9.76 -5.48
CA ILE A 102 -2.20 -8.94 -6.43
C ILE A 102 -3.68 -9.17 -6.16
N LEU A 103 -4.38 -8.09 -5.78
CA LEU A 103 -5.83 -8.13 -5.64
C LEU A 103 -6.45 -8.45 -7.00
N THR A 104 -7.03 -9.64 -7.10
CA THR A 104 -7.53 -10.21 -8.34
C THR A 104 -9.02 -10.50 -8.18
N GLN A 105 -9.79 -10.08 -9.19
CA GLN A 105 -11.21 -10.37 -9.29
C GLN A 105 -11.50 -11.05 -10.62
N VAL A 106 -12.11 -12.24 -10.57
CA VAL A 106 -12.51 -13.01 -11.75
C VAL A 106 -14.03 -13.18 -11.74
N HIS A 107 -14.64 -13.13 -12.93
CA HIS A 107 -16.08 -13.33 -13.11
C HIS A 107 -16.33 -14.53 -14.00
N PHE A 108 -17.32 -15.34 -13.63
CA PHE A 108 -17.86 -16.43 -14.44
C PHE A 108 -19.35 -16.21 -14.64
N ASP A 109 -19.82 -16.35 -15.88
CA ASP A 109 -21.26 -16.38 -16.16
C ASP A 109 -21.83 -17.70 -15.64
N VAL A 110 -22.95 -17.63 -14.92
CA VAL A 110 -23.57 -18.78 -14.27
C VAL A 110 -24.76 -19.24 -15.09
N LEU A 111 -24.66 -20.45 -15.64
CA LEU A 111 -25.73 -21.05 -16.45
C LEU A 111 -26.88 -21.57 -15.59
N ASP A 112 -26.57 -22.12 -14.41
CA ASP A 112 -27.54 -22.64 -13.44
C ASP A 112 -27.09 -22.28 -12.03
N GLU A 113 -27.71 -21.24 -11.47
CA GLU A 113 -27.39 -20.76 -10.13
C GLU A 113 -27.73 -21.79 -9.05
N GLY A 114 -28.83 -22.53 -9.19
CA GLY A 114 -29.25 -23.52 -8.20
C GLY A 114 -28.25 -24.67 -8.10
N LYS A 115 -27.78 -25.16 -9.25
CA LYS A 115 -26.74 -26.19 -9.32
C LYS A 115 -25.40 -25.69 -8.76
N LEU A 116 -24.99 -24.46 -9.10
CA LEU A 116 -23.75 -23.89 -8.58
C LEU A 116 -23.81 -23.71 -7.06
N VAL A 117 -24.91 -23.17 -6.54
CA VAL A 117 -25.14 -23.02 -5.10
C VAL A 117 -24.99 -24.38 -4.38
N ALA A 118 -25.69 -25.41 -4.88
CA ALA A 118 -25.61 -26.74 -4.29
C ALA A 118 -24.20 -27.35 -4.38
N ALA A 119 -23.43 -27.02 -5.43
CA ALA A 119 -22.05 -27.46 -5.57
C ALA A 119 -21.12 -26.78 -4.56
N LEU A 120 -21.24 -25.45 -4.41
CA LEU A 120 -20.46 -24.68 -3.44
C LEU A 120 -20.76 -25.10 -1.99
N ASP A 121 -22.03 -25.35 -1.65
CA ASP A 121 -22.43 -25.79 -0.31
C ASP A 121 -21.93 -27.19 0.06
N ARG A 122 -21.66 -28.04 -0.94
CA ARG A 122 -21.13 -29.40 -0.73
C ARG A 122 -19.61 -29.46 -0.80
N ALA A 123 -18.95 -28.38 -1.21
CA ALA A 123 -17.50 -28.34 -1.33
C ALA A 123 -16.84 -28.28 0.05
N ARG A 124 -16.03 -29.30 0.35
CA ARG A 124 -15.35 -29.51 1.63
C ARG A 124 -14.41 -28.37 2.06
N ASP A 125 -13.88 -27.61 1.10
CA ASP A 125 -12.96 -26.49 1.32
C ASP A 125 -13.64 -25.12 1.20
N ILE A 126 -14.97 -25.10 1.05
CA ILE A 126 -15.77 -23.88 0.89
C ILE A 126 -16.81 -23.83 2.00
N THR A 127 -16.84 -22.72 2.72
CA THR A 127 -17.81 -22.48 3.78
C THR A 127 -18.73 -21.35 3.38
N ARG A 128 -20.04 -21.52 3.56
CA ARG A 128 -21.00 -20.43 3.36
C ARG A 128 -20.96 -19.46 4.53
N ASP A 129 -20.90 -18.17 4.22
CA ASP A 129 -20.89 -17.09 5.21
C ASP A 129 -22.32 -16.54 5.39
N GLY A 130 -23.09 -17.16 6.29
CA GLY A 130 -24.45 -16.73 6.62
C GLY A 130 -25.53 -17.19 5.62
N GLU A 131 -26.63 -16.45 5.54
CA GLU A 131 -27.75 -16.74 4.62
C GLU A 131 -27.55 -16.13 3.22
N GLU A 132 -26.55 -15.27 3.06
CA GLU A 132 -26.22 -14.64 1.78
C GLU A 132 -25.59 -15.65 0.80
N ARG A 133 -25.57 -15.29 -0.49
CA ARG A 133 -24.86 -16.04 -1.54
C ARG A 133 -23.38 -15.66 -1.54
N VAL A 134 -22.74 -15.85 -0.39
CA VAL A 134 -21.34 -15.54 -0.13
C VAL A 134 -20.68 -16.78 0.48
N TRP A 135 -19.51 -17.13 -0.04
CA TRP A 135 -18.72 -18.24 0.47
C TRP A 135 -17.25 -17.86 0.61
N SER A 136 -16.61 -18.45 1.61
CA SER A 136 -15.17 -18.39 1.83
C SER A 136 -14.54 -19.70 1.37
N TRP A 137 -13.63 -19.63 0.39
CA TRP A 137 -12.78 -20.75 0.00
C TRP A 137 -11.50 -20.74 0.82
N VAL A 138 -11.25 -21.83 1.53
CA VAL A 138 -10.10 -21.99 2.41
C VAL A 138 -9.22 -23.16 1.98
N GLY A 139 -7.98 -23.21 2.44
CA GLY A 139 -7.10 -24.35 2.20
C GLY A 139 -5.77 -24.20 2.90
N SER A 140 -4.81 -25.06 2.59
CA SER A 140 -3.43 -24.91 3.06
C SER A 140 -2.68 -23.83 2.27
N GLY A 141 -1.73 -23.17 2.93
CA GLY A 141 -0.73 -22.33 2.28
C GLY A 141 0.61 -23.07 2.18
N ALA A 142 1.42 -22.79 1.17
CA ALA A 142 2.77 -23.36 1.08
C ALA A 142 3.68 -22.91 2.25
N GLN A 143 3.48 -21.70 2.76
CA GLN A 143 4.30 -21.07 3.80
C GLN A 143 3.72 -21.20 5.22
N ARG A 144 2.50 -21.74 5.35
CA ARG A 144 1.76 -21.76 6.62
C ARG A 144 1.01 -23.08 6.80
N LYS A 145 1.15 -23.70 7.97
CA LYS A 145 0.50 -25.00 8.28
C LYS A 145 -0.98 -24.85 8.59
N GLU A 146 -1.41 -23.70 9.10
CA GLU A 146 -2.82 -23.42 9.36
C GLU A 146 -3.61 -23.17 8.08
N THR A 147 -4.93 -23.35 8.19
CA THR A 147 -5.88 -22.98 7.13
C THR A 147 -5.78 -21.49 6.81
N VAL A 148 -5.67 -21.17 5.52
CA VAL A 148 -5.64 -19.81 4.98
C VAL A 148 -6.83 -19.57 4.08
N SER A 149 -7.29 -18.31 4.02
CA SER A 149 -8.25 -17.89 3.01
C SER A 149 -7.59 -17.87 1.63
N ARG A 150 -8.24 -18.52 0.66
CA ARG A 150 -7.82 -18.61 -0.73
C ARG A 150 -8.62 -17.67 -1.62
N ALA A 151 -9.93 -17.57 -1.42
CA ALA A 151 -10.77 -16.59 -2.11
C ALA A 151 -12.10 -16.36 -1.38
N PHE A 152 -12.76 -15.25 -1.73
CA PHE A 152 -14.17 -15.01 -1.46
C PHE A 152 -14.97 -15.18 -2.74
N LEU A 153 -16.11 -15.86 -2.64
CA LEU A 153 -17.01 -16.14 -3.74
C LEU A 153 -18.36 -15.49 -3.48
N ARG A 154 -18.93 -14.87 -4.50
CA ARG A 154 -20.28 -14.28 -4.43
C ARG A 154 -21.03 -14.55 -5.71
N ILE A 155 -22.30 -14.96 -5.61
CA ILE A 155 -23.20 -15.02 -6.76
C ILE A 155 -24.09 -13.78 -6.76
N GLU A 156 -23.99 -12.97 -7.79
CA GLU A 156 -24.77 -11.73 -7.95
C GLU A 156 -25.02 -11.46 -9.44
N GLY A 157 -26.27 -11.17 -9.81
CA GLY A 157 -26.63 -10.82 -11.19
C GLY A 157 -26.30 -11.88 -12.23
N GLY A 158 -26.52 -13.17 -11.94
CA GLY A 158 -26.20 -14.26 -12.87
C GLY A 158 -24.71 -14.56 -13.03
N ARG A 159 -23.85 -14.00 -12.15
CA ARG A 159 -22.40 -14.18 -12.21
C ARG A 159 -21.83 -14.66 -10.88
N LEU A 160 -20.84 -15.54 -10.97
CA LEU A 160 -19.97 -15.88 -9.86
C LEU A 160 -18.77 -14.94 -9.89
N LYS A 161 -18.65 -14.13 -8.86
CA LYS A 161 -17.52 -13.25 -8.60
C LYS A 161 -16.58 -13.92 -7.61
N VAL A 162 -15.32 -14.07 -8.00
CA VAL A 162 -14.26 -14.61 -7.15
C VAL A 162 -13.24 -13.51 -6.88
N GLN A 163 -13.01 -13.19 -5.60
CA GLN A 163 -12.00 -12.25 -5.15
C GLN A 163 -10.88 -12.98 -4.42
N THR A 164 -9.63 -12.74 -4.82
CA THR A 164 -8.45 -13.36 -4.23
C THR A 164 -7.25 -12.42 -4.29
N ASN A 165 -6.14 -12.82 -3.68
CA ASN A 165 -4.89 -12.06 -3.62
C ASN A 165 -3.80 -12.64 -4.54
N SER A 166 -4.16 -13.45 -5.54
CA SER A 166 -3.24 -14.04 -6.51
C SER A 166 -3.94 -14.34 -7.83
N ARG A 167 -3.23 -14.14 -8.94
CA ARG A 167 -3.75 -14.45 -10.28
C ARG A 167 -3.92 -15.97 -10.44
N GLU A 168 -2.96 -16.72 -9.93
CA GLU A 168 -2.91 -18.18 -9.95
C GLU A 168 -4.11 -18.78 -9.19
N ARG A 169 -4.45 -18.20 -8.03
CA ARG A 169 -5.67 -18.58 -7.28
C ARG A 169 -6.95 -18.23 -8.04
N GLY A 170 -6.97 -17.10 -8.76
CA GLY A 170 -8.09 -16.69 -9.61
C GLY A 170 -8.32 -17.66 -10.78
N GLU A 171 -7.24 -18.10 -11.41
CA GLU A 171 -7.27 -19.13 -12.46
C GLU A 171 -7.71 -20.49 -11.90
N ALA A 172 -7.18 -20.90 -10.74
CA ALA A 172 -7.58 -22.15 -10.09
C ALA A 172 -9.07 -22.19 -9.71
N ALA A 173 -9.68 -21.03 -9.47
CA ALA A 173 -11.11 -20.93 -9.19
C ALA A 173 -11.98 -21.37 -10.38
N LYS A 174 -11.46 -21.36 -11.63
CA LYS A 174 -12.15 -21.90 -12.81
C LYS A 174 -12.56 -23.35 -12.61
N ALA A 175 -11.69 -24.17 -12.03
CA ALA A 175 -11.95 -25.58 -11.77
C ALA A 175 -13.01 -25.82 -10.68
N ARG A 176 -13.45 -24.76 -10.00
CA ARG A 176 -14.50 -24.81 -8.96
C ARG A 176 -15.83 -24.20 -9.42
N ALA A 177 -15.81 -23.47 -10.54
CA ALA A 177 -16.98 -22.80 -11.11
C ALA A 177 -17.67 -23.61 -12.22
N VAL A 178 -17.09 -24.76 -12.62
CA VAL A 178 -17.57 -25.67 -13.69
C VAL A 178 -18.08 -26.98 -13.09
#